data_AF-A0A7V8K686-F1
#
_entry.id   AF-A0A7V8K686-F1
#
_cell.length_a   1.000
_cell.length_b   1.000
_cell.length_c   1.000
_cell.angle_alpha   90.00
_cell.angle_beta   90.00
_cell.angle_gamma   90.00
#
_symmetry.space_group_name_H-M   'P 1'
#
loop_
_entity.id
_entity.type
_entity.pdbx_description
1 polymer ?
#
loop_
_entity_poly.entity_id
_entity_poly.type
_entity_poly.pdbx_seq_one_letter_code
_entity_poly.pdbx_strand_id
1 'polypeptide(L)'
;PYDGDTLAEQLEQVGIVSGTQPTTAIVDLGYRGREIEGVQVLHRGKPKMLTRRQWAWVKRRQAVEPVIGHLKDDCRLRRCHLKGAEGDALHVIACAAGYNIRWLLRWIVFLCAWIRECLLPSAARSSGARVAMAC
;
A
#
# COMPACT_ATOMS: atom_id res chain seq x y z
N PRO A 1 -10.50 22.36 -6.88
CA PRO A 1 -10.16 21.52 -8.05
C PRO A 1 -10.73 20.11 -7.86
N TYR A 2 -11.47 19.60 -8.84
CA TYR A 2 -12.09 18.27 -8.76
C TYR A 2 -11.14 17.27 -9.43
N ASP A 3 -10.54 16.37 -8.66
CA ASP A 3 -9.56 15.38 -9.17
C ASP A 3 -10.19 14.31 -10.09
N GLY A 4 -11.50 14.36 -10.33
CA GLY A 4 -12.18 13.40 -11.19
C GLY A 4 -11.77 13.45 -12.67
N ASP A 5 -11.18 14.56 -13.12
CA ASP A 5 -10.73 14.74 -14.52
C ASP A 5 -9.32 14.20 -14.80
N THR A 6 -8.52 13.88 -13.76
CA THR A 6 -7.12 13.45 -13.95
C THR A 6 -6.96 11.97 -14.30
N LEU A 7 -8.06 11.22 -14.44
CA LEU A 7 -8.00 9.77 -14.65
C LEU A 7 -7.31 9.41 -15.98
N ALA A 8 -7.54 10.19 -17.03
CA ALA A 8 -6.90 9.97 -18.33
C ALA A 8 -5.38 10.17 -18.26
N GLU A 9 -4.94 11.27 -17.64
CA GLU A 9 -3.52 11.58 -17.42
C GLU A 9 -2.84 10.50 -16.57
N GLN A 10 -3.51 9.99 -15.53
CA GLN A 10 -2.99 8.92 -14.70
C GLN A 10 -2.82 7.60 -15.48
N LEU A 11 -3.77 7.25 -16.35
CA LEU A 11 -3.66 6.04 -17.17
C LEU A 11 -2.56 6.16 -18.21
N GLU A 12 -2.39 7.35 -18.80
CA GLU A 12 -1.27 7.63 -19.69
C GLU A 12 0.07 7.48 -18.95
N GLN A 13 0.20 8.05 -17.75
CA GLN A 13 1.38 7.89 -16.92
C GLN A 13 1.66 6.42 -16.57
N VAL A 14 0.62 5.66 -16.22
CA VAL A 14 0.75 4.21 -15.99
C VAL A 14 1.21 3.49 -17.25
N GLY A 15 0.70 3.87 -18.42
CA GLY A 15 1.12 3.34 -19.72
C GLY A 15 2.59 3.60 -20.01
N ILE A 16 3.06 4.81 -19.74
CA ILE A 16 4.48 5.20 -19.89
C ILE A 16 5.36 4.38 -18.95
N VAL A 17 5.01 4.30 -17.67
CA VAL A 17 5.82 3.60 -16.66
C VAL A 17 5.81 2.08 -16.87
N SER A 18 4.68 1.51 -17.29
CA SER A 18 4.52 0.06 -17.45
C SER A 18 4.88 -0.44 -18.85
N GLY A 19 5.06 0.48 -19.81
CA GLY A 19 5.27 0.16 -21.22
C GLY A 19 4.08 -0.51 -21.93
N THR A 20 2.91 -0.59 -21.28
CA THR A 20 1.69 -1.24 -21.80
C THR A 20 0.45 -0.48 -21.34
N GLN A 21 -0.53 -0.31 -22.23
CA GLN A 21 -1.76 0.38 -21.88
C GLN A 21 -2.64 -0.49 -20.95
N PRO A 22 -3.06 0.04 -19.78
CA PRO A 22 -3.89 -0.70 -18.84
C PRO A 22 -5.31 -0.89 -19.39
N THR A 23 -5.78 -2.15 -19.44
CA THR A 23 -7.15 -2.48 -19.87
C THR A 23 -8.18 -2.40 -18.75
N THR A 24 -7.73 -2.42 -17.49
CA THR A 24 -8.58 -2.36 -16.30
C THR A 24 -8.01 -1.36 -15.30
N ALA A 25 -8.85 -0.43 -14.85
CA ALA A 25 -8.50 0.58 -13.86
C ALA A 25 -9.36 0.38 -12.61
N ILE A 26 -8.73 0.12 -11.47
CA ILE A 26 -9.43 0.06 -10.18
C ILE A 26 -9.31 1.43 -9.55
N VAL A 27 -10.42 2.14 -9.35
CA VAL A 27 -10.42 3.55 -8.93
C VAL A 27 -11.21 3.77 -7.65
N ASP A 28 -10.90 4.89 -6.99
CA ASP A 28 -11.59 5.33 -5.78
C ASP A 28 -12.94 5.99 -6.11
N LEU A 29 -13.78 6.21 -5.09
CA LEU A 29 -15.16 6.65 -5.31
C LEU A 29 -15.26 8.06 -5.94
N GLY A 30 -14.19 8.87 -5.85
CA GLY A 30 -14.12 10.20 -6.45
C GLY A 30 -14.17 10.21 -7.98
N TYR A 31 -13.84 9.09 -8.64
CA TYR A 31 -13.89 8.95 -10.10
C TYR A 31 -15.24 8.40 -10.62
N ARG A 32 -16.28 8.43 -9.77
CA ARG A 32 -17.61 7.90 -10.13
C ARG A 32 -18.17 8.63 -11.36
N GLY A 33 -18.63 7.85 -12.34
CA GLY A 33 -19.27 8.37 -13.55
C GLY A 33 -18.30 8.74 -14.67
N ARG A 34 -16.99 8.50 -14.50
CA ARG A 34 -16.00 8.63 -15.56
C ARG A 34 -15.79 7.28 -16.24
N GLU A 35 -15.94 7.27 -17.55
CA GLU A 35 -15.66 6.13 -18.41
C GLU A 35 -14.64 6.57 -19.45
N ILE A 36 -13.66 5.73 -19.71
CA ILE A 36 -12.60 5.98 -20.69
C ILE A 36 -12.70 4.87 -21.71
N GLU A 37 -12.70 5.23 -23.00
CA GLU A 37 -12.81 4.27 -24.08
C GLU A 37 -11.69 3.24 -24.00
N GLY A 38 -12.06 1.95 -24.08
CA GLY A 38 -11.11 0.84 -24.02
C GLY A 38 -10.61 0.43 -22.63
N VAL A 39 -11.02 1.11 -21.55
CA VAL A 39 -10.59 0.78 -20.18
C VAL A 39 -11.78 0.46 -19.28
N GLN A 40 -11.77 -0.74 -18.69
CA GLN A 40 -12.78 -1.12 -17.71
C GLN A 40 -12.50 -0.45 -16.35
N VAL A 41 -13.32 0.53 -15.98
CA VAL A 41 -13.22 1.24 -14.70
C VAL A 41 -14.02 0.50 -13.62
N LEU A 42 -13.32 -0.03 -12.61
CA LEU A 42 -13.87 -0.77 -11.47
C LEU A 42 -13.80 0.08 -10.20
N HIS A 43 -14.94 0.25 -9.52
CA HIS A 43 -15.00 0.99 -8.25
C HIS A 43 -16.06 0.39 -7.31
N ARG A 44 -15.97 0.68 -6.01
CA ARG A 44 -16.88 0.14 -4.98
C ARG A 44 -18.36 0.45 -5.21
N GLY A 45 -18.67 1.51 -5.98
CA GLY A 45 -20.04 1.99 -6.21
C GLY A 45 -20.89 1.13 -7.16
N LYS A 46 -20.31 0.11 -7.82
CA LYS A 46 -21.04 -0.85 -8.68
C LYS A 46 -20.95 -2.30 -8.12
N PRO A 47 -21.35 -2.57 -6.87
CA PRO A 47 -21.17 -3.90 -6.25
C PRO A 47 -21.94 -5.01 -6.98
N LYS A 48 -23.10 -4.70 -7.58
CA LYS A 48 -23.92 -5.66 -8.33
C LYS A 48 -23.35 -6.03 -9.70
N MET A 49 -22.40 -5.26 -10.23
CA MET A 49 -21.78 -5.50 -11.54
C MET A 49 -20.39 -6.14 -11.44
N LEU A 50 -19.87 -6.33 -10.22
CA LEU A 50 -18.53 -6.84 -9.96
C LEU A 50 -18.56 -8.36 -9.75
N THR A 51 -17.71 -9.08 -10.47
CA THR A 51 -17.45 -10.50 -10.17
C THR A 51 -16.73 -10.64 -8.82
N ARG A 52 -16.79 -11.83 -8.22
CA ARG A 52 -16.10 -12.11 -6.93
C ARG A 52 -14.60 -11.80 -6.98
N ARG A 53 -13.95 -12.04 -8.11
CA ARG A 53 -12.52 -11.74 -8.33
C ARG A 53 -12.26 -10.23 -8.40
N GLN A 54 -13.08 -9.50 -9.16
CA GLN A 54 -12.98 -8.04 -9.24
C GLN A 54 -13.26 -7.38 -7.88
N TRP A 55 -14.22 -7.90 -7.12
CA TRP A 55 -14.49 -7.45 -5.77
C TRP A 55 -13.29 -7.63 -4.83
N ALA A 56 -12.58 -8.77 -4.94
CA ALA A 56 -11.35 -9.00 -4.19
C ALA A 56 -10.22 -8.03 -4.56
N TRP A 57 -10.16 -7.58 -5.81
CA TRP A 57 -9.21 -6.53 -6.24
C TRP A 57 -9.56 -5.17 -5.62
N VAL A 58 -10.83 -4.75 -5.71
CA VAL A 58 -11.31 -3.51 -5.10
C VAL A 58 -11.07 -3.52 -3.58
N LYS A 59 -11.30 -4.65 -2.91
CA LYS A 59 -11.05 -4.79 -1.47
C LYS A 59 -9.56 -4.69 -1.12
N ARG A 60 -8.66 -5.26 -1.94
CA ARG A 60 -7.21 -5.15 -1.73
C ARG A 60 -6.70 -3.72 -1.88
N ARG A 61 -7.25 -2.94 -2.81
CA ARG A 61 -6.90 -1.52 -2.98
C ARG A 61 -7.18 -0.69 -1.72
N GLN A 62 -8.23 -1.02 -0.96
CA GLN A 62 -8.53 -0.31 0.29
C GLN A 62 -7.42 -0.45 1.35
N ALA A 63 -6.57 -1.47 1.27
CA ALA A 63 -5.43 -1.61 2.17
C ALA A 63 -4.30 -0.61 1.86
N VAL A 64 -4.31 0.00 0.66
CA VAL A 64 -3.31 1.00 0.26
C VAL A 64 -3.56 2.35 0.94
N GLU A 65 -4.82 2.70 1.19
CA GLU A 65 -5.23 3.95 1.86
C GLU A 65 -4.56 4.12 3.24
N PRO A 66 -4.61 3.13 4.16
CA PRO A 66 -3.85 3.18 5.41
C PRO A 66 -2.34 3.37 5.20
N VAL A 67 -1.75 2.69 4.22
CA VAL A 67 -0.32 2.80 3.94
C VAL A 67 0.04 4.22 3.49
N ILE A 68 -0.76 4.83 2.62
CA ILE A 68 -0.59 6.23 2.22
C ILE A 68 -0.77 7.17 3.42
N GLY A 69 -1.74 6.90 4.30
CA GLY A 69 -1.92 7.62 5.56
C GLY A 69 -0.67 7.57 6.43
N HIS A 70 -0.12 6.38 6.65
CA HIS A 70 1.14 6.20 7.38
C HIS A 70 2.32 6.91 6.69
N LEU A 71 2.41 6.90 5.37
CA LEU A 71 3.45 7.65 4.66
C LEU A 71 3.32 9.17 4.88
N LYS A 72 2.09 9.68 4.88
CA LYS A 72 1.79 11.10 5.17
C LYS A 72 2.21 11.50 6.57
N ASP A 73 1.86 10.70 7.57
CA ASP A 73 2.01 11.07 8.97
C ASP A 73 3.36 10.60 9.55
N ASP A 74 3.76 9.35 9.34
CA ASP A 74 4.98 8.76 9.91
C ASP A 74 6.24 9.09 9.10
N CYS A 75 6.13 9.21 7.78
CA CYS A 75 7.28 9.42 6.89
C CYS A 75 7.45 10.88 6.44
N ARG A 76 6.75 11.83 7.08
CA ARG A 76 6.84 13.28 6.78
C ARG A 76 6.54 13.63 5.32
N LEU A 77 5.75 12.82 4.62
CA LEU A 77 5.34 13.12 3.24
C LEU A 77 4.48 14.40 3.16
N ARG A 78 3.91 14.88 4.27
CA ARG A 78 3.19 16.17 4.34
C ARG A 78 4.04 17.42 4.09
N ARG A 79 5.36 17.36 4.23
CA ARG A 79 6.24 18.53 4.06
C ARG A 79 7.49 18.16 3.27
N CYS A 80 7.49 18.51 1.98
CA CYS A 80 8.71 18.49 1.18
C CYS A 80 9.55 19.75 1.45
N HIS A 81 10.84 19.57 1.69
CA HIS A 81 11.80 20.66 1.86
C HIS A 81 12.71 20.82 0.63
N LEU A 82 12.57 19.92 -0.36
CA LEU A 82 13.27 19.97 -1.63
C LEU A 82 12.56 20.97 -2.55
N LYS A 83 13.31 21.58 -3.46
CA LYS A 83 12.78 22.62 -4.35
C LYS A 83 12.29 22.00 -5.66
N GLY A 84 11.11 22.44 -6.10
CA GLY A 84 10.54 22.10 -7.41
C GLY A 84 9.93 20.70 -7.49
N ALA A 85 9.30 20.42 -8.63
CA ALA A 85 8.56 19.17 -8.86
C ALA A 85 9.46 17.92 -8.83
N GLU A 86 10.71 18.04 -9.26
CA GLU A 86 11.69 16.95 -9.18
C GLU A 86 12.04 16.63 -7.71
N GLY A 87 12.18 17.65 -6.88
CA GLY A 87 12.37 17.51 -5.43
C GLY A 87 11.20 16.83 -4.75
N ASP A 88 9.97 17.20 -5.10
CA ASP A 88 8.76 16.56 -4.59
C ASP A 88 8.72 15.06 -4.97
N ALA A 89 9.04 14.72 -6.22
CA ALA A 89 9.08 13.34 -6.68
C ALA A 89 10.12 12.50 -5.92
N LEU A 90 11.35 13.03 -5.76
CA LEU A 90 12.41 12.36 -4.99
C LEU A 90 12.03 12.20 -3.51
N HIS A 91 11.39 13.20 -2.91
CA HIS A 91 10.93 13.14 -1.53
C HIS A 91 9.92 12.02 -1.32
N VAL A 92 8.94 11.87 -2.22
CA VAL A 92 7.94 10.79 -2.14
C VAL A 92 8.61 9.41 -2.18
N ILE A 93 9.56 9.22 -3.10
CA ILE A 93 10.29 7.95 -3.24
C ILE A 93 11.11 7.67 -1.98
N ALA A 94 11.81 8.67 -1.43
CA ALA A 94 12.61 8.53 -0.23
C ALA A 94 11.74 8.18 1.01
N CYS A 95 10.59 8.84 1.16
CA CYS A 95 9.63 8.52 2.22
C CYS A 95 9.12 7.08 2.13
N ALA A 96 8.76 6.62 0.93
CA ALA A 96 8.30 5.26 0.68
C ALA A 96 9.40 4.21 0.97
N ALA A 97 10.64 4.48 0.53
CA ALA A 97 11.79 3.63 0.83
C ALA A 97 12.04 3.53 2.34
N GLY A 98 12.00 4.65 3.06
CA GLY A 98 12.16 4.69 4.52
C GLY A 98 11.10 3.87 5.26
N TYR A 99 9.84 3.93 4.82
CA TYR A 99 8.76 3.10 5.37
C TYR A 99 9.04 1.60 5.21
N ASN A 100 9.44 1.18 4.01
CA ASN A 100 9.75 -0.22 3.72
C ASN A 100 10.96 -0.72 4.52
N ILE A 101 12.02 0.09 4.62
CA ILE A 101 13.21 -0.24 5.42
C ILE A 101 12.84 -0.41 6.89
N ARG A 102 11.96 0.44 7.45
CA ARG A 102 11.51 0.31 8.84
C ARG A 102 10.82 -1.01 9.11
N TRP A 103 9.99 -1.49 8.18
CA TRP A 103 9.36 -2.80 8.28
C TRP A 103 10.36 -3.94 8.14
N LEU A 104 11.29 -3.85 7.19
CA LEU A 104 12.34 -4.85 7.01
C LEU A 104 13.18 -5.00 8.28
N LEU A 105 13.61 -3.90 8.89
CA LEU A 105 14.39 -3.92 10.12
C LEU A 105 13.62 -4.56 11.29
N ARG A 106 12.31 -4.33 11.39
CA ARG A 106 11.46 -5.00 12.40
C ARG A 106 11.46 -6.52 12.22
N TRP A 107 11.37 -7.00 10.97
CA TRP A 107 11.45 -8.43 10.66
C TRP A 107 12.83 -9.01 10.95
N ILE A 108 13.90 -8.29 10.64
CA ILE A 108 15.26 -8.71 10.96
C ILE A 108 15.44 -8.84 12.47
N VAL A 109 15.01 -7.83 13.25
CA VAL A 109 15.09 -7.88 14.72
C VAL A 109 14.28 -9.05 15.28
N PHE A 110 13.07 -9.27 14.77
CA PHE A 110 12.23 -10.41 15.15
C PHE A 110 12.91 -11.74 14.82
N LEU A 111 13.48 -11.88 13.62
CA LEU A 111 14.21 -13.08 13.21
C LEU A 111 15.45 -13.32 14.08
N CYS A 112 16.23 -12.28 14.39
CA CYS A 112 17.38 -12.37 15.29
C CYS A 112 16.97 -12.81 16.70
N ALA A 113 15.87 -12.28 17.24
CA ALA A 113 15.34 -12.70 18.54
C ALA A 113 14.90 -14.16 18.52
N TRP A 114 14.19 -14.57 17.47
CA TRP A 114 13.75 -15.96 17.28
C TRP A 114 14.93 -16.93 17.15
N ILE A 115 15.94 -16.60 16.33
CA ILE A 115 17.17 -17.39 16.20
C ILE A 115 17.89 -17.50 17.55
N ARG A 116 17.97 -16.41 18.34
CA ARG A 116 18.58 -16.43 19.66
C ARG A 116 17.85 -17.39 20.62
N GLU A 117 16.51 -17.39 20.61
CA GLU A 117 15.72 -18.33 21.43
C GLU A 117 15.88 -19.79 20.98
N CYS A 118 16.02 -20.04 19.67
CA CYS A 118 16.27 -21.39 19.14
C CYS A 118 17.70 -21.89 19.42
N LEU A 119 18.71 -21.02 19.37
CA LEU A 119 20.12 -21.37 19.57
C LEU A 119 20.53 -21.42 21.04
N LEU A 120 19.89 -20.61 21.89
CA LEU A 120 20.03 -20.67 23.34
C LEU A 120 18.67 -21.04 23.95
N PRO A 121 18.18 -22.28 23.76
CA PRO A 121 17.05 -22.74 24.53
C PRO A 121 17.52 -22.71 25.97
N SER A 122 17.08 -21.70 26.73
CA SER A 122 17.47 -21.53 28.11
C SER A 122 17.28 -22.88 28.83
N ALA A 123 18.36 -23.45 29.36
CA ALA A 123 18.38 -24.68 30.15
C ALA A 123 17.68 -24.51 31.51
N ALA A 124 16.69 -23.63 31.58
CA ALA A 124 15.86 -23.33 32.72
C ALA A 124 14.42 -23.14 32.24
N ARG A 125 13.76 -24.26 31.93
CA ARG A 125 12.28 -24.32 31.92
C ARG A 125 11.84 -25.38 32.92
N SER A 126 12.20 -25.19 34.19
CA SER A 126 11.50 -25.82 35.30
C SER A 126 10.14 -25.16 35.47
N SER A 127 9.11 -25.93 35.12
CA SER A 127 7.74 -25.89 35.67
C SER A 127 6.91 -24.61 35.53
N GLY A 128 5.89 -24.68 34.66
CA GLY A 128 4.55 -24.18 34.97
C GLY A 128 4.22 -22.74 34.55
N ALA A 129 3.96 -22.53 33.26
CA ALA A 129 3.07 -21.44 32.84
C ALA A 129 2.27 -21.89 31.61
N ARG A 130 1.00 -22.24 31.85
CA ARG A 130 0.00 -22.44 30.80
C ARG A 130 -0.19 -21.11 30.08
N VAL A 131 0.26 -21.01 28.83
CA VAL A 131 -0.17 -19.92 27.94
C VAL A 131 -1.58 -20.27 27.48
N ALA A 132 -2.56 -19.59 28.05
CA ALA A 132 -3.92 -19.59 27.54
C ALA A 132 -3.95 -18.79 26.23
N MET A 133 -4.25 -19.47 25.13
CA MET A 133 -4.63 -18.86 23.86
C MET A 133 -6.05 -18.32 24.03
N ALA A 134 -6.19 -16.99 24.08
CA ALA A 134 -7.51 -16.36 23.95
C ALA A 134 -7.86 -16.32 22.46
N CYS A 135 -9.00 -16.93 22.13
CA CYS A 135 -9.66 -16.88 20.82
C CYS A 135 -10.06 -15.46 20.42
#